data_AF-X1L7A8-F1
#
_entry.id   AF-X1L7A8-F1
#
_cell.length_a   1.000
_cell.length_b   1.000
_cell.length_c   1.000
_cell.angle_alpha   90.00
_cell.angle_beta   90.00
_cell.angle_gamma   90.00
#
_symmetry.space_group_name_H-M   'P 1'
#
loop_
_entity.id
_entity.type
_entity.pdbx_description
1 polymer ?
#
loop_
_entity_poly.entity_id
_entity_poly.type
_entity_poly.pdbx_seq_one_letter_code
_entity_poly.pdbx_strand_id
1 'polypeptide(L)'
;FDQQVADWAAEEFKKQSGIDIREDKMALQRLKEAAEKAKCELSSSLESQINLPFITADQSGPKHLSLTLSRAKLEQLTEDLIEKTIKPCEQALADAKLKPGDIREVVLVGGQTRMPKVQGPFEC
;
A
#
# COMPACT_ATOMS: atom_id res chain seq x y z
N PHE A 1 2.81 -3.80 1.03
CA PHE A 1 2.17 -2.52 0.67
C PHE A 1 1.00 -2.75 -0.29
N ASP A 2 1.24 -3.33 -1.47
CA ASP A 2 0.19 -3.58 -2.50
C ASP A 2 -0.97 -4.41 -1.97
N GLN A 3 -0.66 -5.46 -1.21
CA GLN A 3 -1.66 -6.32 -0.60
C GLN A 3 -2.58 -5.55 0.37
N GLN A 4 -2.06 -4.62 1.18
CA GLN A 4 -2.88 -3.80 2.09
C GLN A 4 -3.88 -2.92 1.32
N VAL A 5 -3.44 -2.37 0.18
CA VAL A 5 -4.29 -1.56 -0.69
C VAL A 5 -5.36 -2.43 -1.36
N ALA A 6 -4.98 -3.60 -1.87
CA ALA A 6 -5.91 -4.55 -2.48
C ALA A 6 -6.94 -5.06 -1.46
N ASP A 7 -6.50 -5.42 -0.25
CA ASP A 7 -7.38 -5.85 0.83
C ASP A 7 -8.38 -4.74 1.20
N TRP A 8 -7.90 -3.50 1.42
CA TRP A 8 -8.78 -2.36 1.68
C TRP A 8 -9.79 -2.12 0.56
N ALA A 9 -9.35 -2.14 -0.70
CA ALA A 9 -10.23 -1.94 -1.85
C ALA A 9 -11.29 -3.04 -1.98
N ALA A 10 -10.92 -4.30 -1.67
CA ALA A 10 -11.86 -5.41 -1.62
C ALA A 10 -12.87 -5.28 -0.47
N GLU A 11 -12.45 -4.82 0.72
CA GLU A 11 -13.39 -4.58 1.82
C GLU A 11 -14.38 -3.46 1.50
N GLU A 12 -13.91 -2.35 0.93
CA GLU A 12 -14.79 -1.24 0.53
C GLU A 12 -15.77 -1.68 -0.56
N PHE A 13 -15.31 -2.47 -1.53
CA PHE A 13 -16.21 -3.05 -2.53
C PHE A 13 -17.26 -3.98 -1.91
N LYS A 14 -16.84 -4.84 -0.98
CA LYS A 14 -17.75 -5.74 -0.26
C LYS A 14 -18.77 -4.98 0.57
N LYS A 15 -18.40 -3.85 1.19
CA LYS A 15 -19.35 -2.98 1.91
C LYS A 15 -20.37 -2.33 0.97
N GLN A 16 -19.95 -1.92 -0.23
CA GLN A 16 -20.84 -1.25 -1.19
C GLN A 16 -21.73 -2.23 -1.97
N SER A 17 -21.20 -3.39 -2.36
CA SER A 17 -21.86 -4.33 -3.27
C SER A 17 -22.32 -5.61 -2.59
N GLY A 18 -21.85 -5.90 -1.37
CA GLY A 18 -22.12 -7.16 -0.66
C GLY A 18 -21.30 -8.36 -1.16
N ILE A 19 -20.46 -8.18 -2.19
CA ILE A 19 -19.76 -9.26 -2.90
C ILE A 19 -18.28 -9.25 -2.54
N ASP A 20 -17.75 -10.42 -2.20
CA ASP A 20 -16.33 -10.59 -1.93
C ASP A 20 -15.56 -10.93 -3.22
N ILE A 21 -14.87 -9.94 -3.79
CA ILE A 21 -14.07 -10.11 -5.02
C ILE A 21 -12.76 -10.87 -4.79
N ARG A 22 -12.44 -11.25 -3.55
CA ARG A 22 -11.23 -12.02 -3.22
C ARG A 22 -11.35 -13.49 -3.63
N GLU A 23 -12.58 -14.00 -3.74
CA GLU A 23 -12.84 -15.38 -4.15
C GLU A 23 -12.61 -15.59 -5.66
N ASP A 24 -12.81 -14.54 -6.46
CA ASP A 24 -12.57 -14.56 -7.89
C ASP A 24 -11.10 -14.27 -8.20
N LYS A 25 -10.38 -15.30 -8.68
CA LYS A 25 -8.96 -15.19 -9.03
C LYS A 25 -8.67 -14.16 -10.13
N MET A 26 -9.58 -13.98 -11.09
CA MET A 26 -9.41 -13.01 -12.17
C MET A 26 -9.61 -11.59 -11.64
N ALA A 27 -10.66 -11.36 -10.83
CA ALA A 27 -10.91 -10.07 -10.21
C ALA A 27 -9.77 -9.67 -9.25
N LEU A 28 -9.29 -10.62 -8.44
CA LEU A 28 -8.18 -10.41 -7.50
C LEU A 28 -6.87 -10.06 -8.21
N GLN A 29 -6.58 -10.68 -9.36
CA GLN A 29 -5.38 -10.33 -10.13
C GLN A 29 -5.47 -8.89 -10.65
N ARG A 30 -6.61 -8.50 -11.24
CA ARG A 30 -6.83 -7.12 -11.73
C ARG A 30 -6.79 -6.10 -10.59
N LEU A 31 -7.32 -6.46 -9.43
CA LEU A 31 -7.27 -5.63 -8.24
C LEU A 31 -5.84 -5.39 -7.76
N LYS A 32 -4.99 -6.42 -7.78
CA LYS A 32 -3.57 -6.30 -7.43
C LYS A 32 -2.83 -5.36 -8.39
N GLU A 33 -3.04 -5.50 -9.69
CA GLU A 33 -2.44 -4.63 -10.71
C GLU A 33 -2.88 -3.17 -10.53
N ALA A 34 -4.17 -2.94 -10.26
CA ALA A 34 -4.68 -1.59 -10.02
C ALA A 34 -4.16 -1.01 -8.69
N ALA A 35 -4.04 -1.82 -7.64
CA ALA A 35 -3.48 -1.42 -6.36
C ALA A 35 -2.01 -1.02 -6.48
N GLU A 36 -1.20 -1.80 -7.22
CA GLU A 36 0.20 -1.47 -7.49
C GLU A 36 0.31 -0.16 -8.27
N LYS A 37 -0.50 0.02 -9.31
CA LYS A 37 -0.52 1.25 -10.10
C LYS A 37 -0.90 2.46 -9.27
N ALA A 38 -1.98 2.36 -8.47
CA ALA A 38 -2.43 3.45 -7.61
C ALA A 38 -1.37 3.81 -6.55
N LYS A 39 -0.69 2.82 -5.95
CA LYS A 39 0.41 3.04 -5.01
C LYS A 39 1.58 3.79 -5.67
N CYS A 40 1.98 3.39 -6.87
CA CYS A 40 3.02 4.09 -7.63
C CYS A 40 2.62 5.54 -7.94
N GLU A 41 1.38 5.77 -8.38
CA GLU A 41 0.85 7.12 -8.62
C GLU A 41 0.84 7.97 -7.34
N LEU A 42 0.46 7.39 -6.19
CA LEU A 42 0.43 8.07 -4.89
C LEU A 42 1.82 8.44 -4.36
N SER A 43 2.89 7.90 -4.95
CA SER A 43 4.26 8.31 -4.63
C SER A 43 4.57 9.71 -5.18
N SER A 44 3.90 10.12 -6.27
CA SER A 44 4.01 11.48 -6.84
C SER A 44 2.77 12.35 -6.57
N SER A 45 1.58 11.76 -6.57
CA SER A 45 0.29 12.44 -6.39
C SER A 45 -0.24 12.30 -4.97
N LEU A 46 -1.13 13.22 -4.56
CA LEU A 46 -1.81 13.15 -3.27
C LEU A 46 -3.00 12.18 -3.27
N GLU A 47 -3.55 11.89 -4.44
CA GLU A 47 -4.75 11.07 -4.63
C GLU A 47 -4.60 10.25 -5.91
N SER A 48 -5.18 9.04 -5.93
CA SER A 48 -5.27 8.19 -7.12
C SER A 48 -6.63 7.50 -7.16
N GLN A 49 -7.17 7.28 -8.36
CA GLN A 49 -8.46 6.63 -8.55
C GLN A 49 -8.27 5.19 -9.04
N ILE A 50 -8.82 4.25 -8.29
CA ILE A 50 -8.87 2.83 -8.64
C ILE A 50 -10.20 2.59 -9.36
N ASN A 51 -10.14 2.51 -10.68
CA ASN A 51 -11.30 2.24 -11.53
C ASN A 51 -11.13 0.90 -12.26
N LEU A 52 -11.95 -0.10 -11.90
CA LEU A 52 -11.98 -1.42 -12.54
C LEU A 52 -13.37 -1.69 -13.10
N PRO A 53 -13.58 -1.52 -14.41
CA PRO A 53 -14.85 -1.82 -15.03
C PRO A 53 -15.05 -3.32 -15.18
N PHE A 54 -16.30 -3.77 -15.02
CA PHE A 54 -16.71 -5.18 -15.16
C PHE A 54 -15.86 -6.10 -14.28
N ILE A 55 -15.73 -5.78 -12.99
CA ILE A 55 -14.90 -6.55 -12.07
C ILE A 55 -15.60 -7.83 -11.59
N THR A 56 -16.92 -7.77 -11.42
CA THR A 56 -17.75 -8.91 -11.06
C THR A 56 -19.17 -8.69 -11.58
N ALA A 57 -20.02 -9.71 -11.57
CA ALA A 57 -21.41 -9.63 -11.98
C ALA A 57 -22.31 -10.26 -10.92
N ASP A 58 -23.44 -9.63 -10.66
CA ASP A 58 -24.48 -10.14 -9.76
C ASP A 58 -25.80 -10.31 -10.51
N GLN A 59 -26.85 -10.78 -9.84
CA GLN A 59 -28.21 -10.87 -10.37
C GLN A 59 -28.75 -9.54 -10.91
N SER A 60 -28.20 -8.41 -10.44
CA SER A 60 -28.54 -7.06 -10.91
C SER A 60 -27.71 -6.58 -12.12
N GLY A 61 -26.76 -7.37 -12.61
CA GLY A 61 -25.88 -7.03 -13.74
C GLY A 61 -24.41 -6.83 -13.36
N PRO A 62 -23.57 -6.39 -14.33
CA PRO A 62 -22.15 -6.17 -14.11
C PRO A 62 -21.89 -5.04 -13.13
N LYS A 63 -20.91 -5.23 -12.25
CA LYS A 63 -20.45 -4.27 -11.25
C LYS A 63 -19.08 -3.72 -11.63
N HIS A 64 -18.87 -2.46 -11.26
CA HIS A 64 -17.63 -1.72 -11.47
C HIS A 64 -17.11 -1.29 -10.11
N LEU A 65 -15.78 -1.34 -9.93
CA LEU A 65 -15.12 -0.76 -8.78
C LEU A 65 -14.70 0.67 -9.15
N SER A 66 -15.13 1.65 -8.37
CA SER A 66 -14.61 3.01 -8.44
C SER A 66 -14.32 3.48 -7.01
N LEU A 67 -13.04 3.56 -6.66
CA LEU A 67 -12.59 4.00 -5.35
C LEU A 67 -11.55 5.09 -5.53
N THR A 68 -11.58 6.10 -4.65
CA THR A 68 -10.51 7.10 -4.57
C THR A 68 -9.66 6.79 -3.36
N LEU A 69 -8.36 6.58 -3.57
CA LEU A 69 -7.38 6.36 -2.52
C LEU A 69 -6.54 7.63 -2.36
N SER A 70 -6.52 8.19 -1.16
CA SER A 70 -5.63 9.30 -0.82
C SER A 70 -4.31 8.80 -0.25
N ARG A 71 -3.25 9.60 -0.38
CA ARG A 71 -1.94 9.32 0.21
C ARG A 71 -2.05 9.11 1.71
N ALA A 72 -2.81 9.95 2.40
CA ALA A 72 -3.05 9.82 3.84
C ALA A 72 -3.68 8.46 4.21
N LYS A 73 -4.61 7.96 3.38
CA LYS A 73 -5.21 6.65 3.60
C LYS A 73 -4.22 5.51 3.36
N LEU A 74 -3.41 5.60 2.30
CA LEU A 74 -2.32 4.65 2.05
C LEU A 74 -1.35 4.61 3.24
N GLU A 75 -0.95 5.77 3.73
CA GLU A 75 -0.05 5.93 4.87
C GLU A 75 -0.61 5.34 6.17
N GLN A 76 -1.92 5.42 6.40
CA GLN A 76 -2.59 4.77 7.52
C GLN A 76 -2.60 3.24 7.37
N LEU A 77 -2.92 2.74 6.17
CA LEU A 77 -2.98 1.29 5.90
C LEU A 77 -1.62 0.60 6.00
N THR A 78 -0.53 1.36 5.81
CA THR A 78 0.83 0.80 5.76
C THR A 78 1.69 1.22 6.94
N GLU A 79 1.14 1.93 7.93
CA GLU A 79 1.86 2.40 9.11
C GLU A 79 2.51 1.25 9.89
N ASP A 80 1.73 0.21 10.21
CA ASP A 80 2.21 -0.97 10.94
C ASP A 80 3.35 -1.69 10.19
N LEU A 81 3.32 -1.68 8.85
CA LEU A 81 4.40 -2.24 8.03
C LEU A 81 5.68 -1.40 8.13
N ILE A 82 5.57 -0.07 8.20
CA ILE A 82 6.72 0.83 8.35
C ILE A 82 7.32 0.68 9.76
N GLU A 83 6.49 0.64 10.80
CA GLU A 83 6.97 0.44 12.18
C GLU A 83 7.72 -0.90 12.33
N LYS A 84 7.25 -1.95 11.66
CA LYS A 84 7.94 -3.24 11.61
C LYS A 84 9.31 -3.19 10.94
N THR A 85 9.60 -2.20 10.09
CA THR A 85 10.93 -2.03 9.48
C THR A 85 11.93 -1.32 10.39
N ILE A 86 11.46 -0.56 11.38
CA ILE A 86 12.35 0.16 12.32
C ILE A 86 13.05 -0.82 13.26
N LYS A 87 12.30 -1.77 13.84
CA LYS A 87 12.82 -2.78 14.78
C LYS A 87 14.04 -3.55 14.27
N PRO A 88 14.06 -4.11 13.04
CA PRO A 88 15.25 -4.80 12.53
C PRO A 88 16.43 -3.85 12.28
N CYS A 89 16.19 -2.57 11.94
CA CYS A 89 17.26 -1.57 11.87
C CYS A 89 17.86 -1.28 13.25
N GLU A 90 17.04 -1.14 14.29
CA GLU A 90 17.51 -0.97 15.67
C GLU A 90 18.30 -2.19 16.16
N GLN A 91 17.83 -3.40 15.86
CA GLN A 91 18.54 -4.63 16.19
C GLN A 91 19.90 -4.70 15.49
N ALA A 92 19.97 -4.37 14.19
CA ALA A 92 21.23 -4.36 13.46
C ALA A 92 22.23 -3.34 14.03
N LEU A 93 21.75 -2.17 14.46
CA LEU A 93 22.58 -1.17 15.17
C LEU A 93 23.09 -1.71 16.51
N ALA A 94 22.24 -2.38 17.28
CA ALA A 94 22.61 -3.00 18.54
C ALA A 94 23.68 -4.10 18.35
N ASP A 95 23.51 -4.96 17.34
CA ASP A 95 24.46 -6.01 16.99
C ASP A 95 25.81 -5.43 16.55
N ALA A 96 25.79 -4.31 15.82
CA ALA A 96 26.98 -3.55 15.41
C ALA A 96 27.58 -2.70 16.55
N LYS A 97 26.89 -2.58 17.69
CA LYS A 97 27.24 -1.70 18.83
C LYS A 97 27.39 -0.23 18.43
N LEU A 98 26.60 0.20 17.45
CA LEU A 98 26.55 1.58 16.96
C LEU A 98 25.29 2.27 17.46
N LYS A 99 25.36 3.57 17.71
CA LYS A 99 24.18 4.40 17.96
C LYS A 99 23.71 5.01 16.63
N PRO A 100 22.44 5.42 16.52
CA PRO A 100 21.93 6.11 15.33
C PRO A 100 22.79 7.32 14.93
N GLY A 101 23.32 8.06 15.90
CA GLY A 101 24.19 9.22 15.65
C GLY A 101 25.62 8.88 15.17
N ASP A 102 26.03 7.61 15.23
CA ASP A 102 27.32 7.16 14.69
C ASP A 102 27.24 6.88 13.16
N ILE A 103 26.02 6.90 12.60
CA ILE A 103 25.78 6.66 11.18
C ILE A 103 25.95 7.97 10.40
N ARG A 104 26.90 7.99 9.47
CA ARG A 104 27.22 9.16 8.66
C ARG A 104 26.31 9.33 7.44
N GLU A 105 25.85 8.22 6.87
CA GLU A 105 25.09 8.22 5.62
C GLU A 105 24.08 7.07 5.65
N VAL A 106 22.86 7.34 5.18
CA VAL A 106 21.80 6.35 5.02
C VAL A 106 21.54 6.15 3.54
N VAL A 107 21.72 4.93 3.05
CA VAL A 107 21.45 4.57 1.65
C VAL A 107 20.13 3.81 1.58
N LEU A 108 19.13 4.42 0.96
CA LEU A 108 17.81 3.81 0.76
C LEU A 108 17.76 3.05 -0.57
N VAL A 109 17.64 1.72 -0.52
CA VAL A 109 17.60 0.86 -1.72
C VAL A 109 16.22 0.21 -1.87
N GLY A 110 15.62 0.36 -3.05
CA GLY A 110 14.35 -0.29 -3.44
C GLY A 110 13.26 0.68 -3.88
N GLY A 111 12.27 0.21 -4.64
CA GLY A 111 11.19 1.07 -5.14
C GLY A 111 10.29 1.63 -4.04
N GLN A 112 10.08 0.87 -2.96
CA GLN A 112 9.22 1.24 -1.84
C GLN A 112 9.81 2.34 -0.94
N THR A 113 11.11 2.60 -1.01
CA THR A 113 11.75 3.70 -0.25
C THR A 113 11.50 5.07 -0.87
N ARG A 114 10.84 5.14 -2.03
CA ARG A 114 10.42 6.40 -2.66
C ARG A 114 9.15 7.00 -2.04
N MET A 115 8.50 6.26 -1.14
CA MET A 115 7.32 6.75 -0.44
C MET A 115 7.77 7.76 0.65
N PRO A 116 7.22 8.99 0.67
CA PRO A 116 7.66 10.02 1.63
C PRO A 116 7.60 9.58 3.10
N LYS A 117 6.56 8.84 3.50
CA LYS A 117 6.44 8.31 4.88
C LYS A 117 7.50 7.26 5.23
N VAL A 118 8.12 6.61 4.24
CA VAL A 118 9.24 5.68 4.45
C VAL A 118 10.56 6.42 4.57
N GLN A 119 10.72 7.58 3.92
CA GLN A 119 11.94 8.40 4.00
C GLN A 119 12.01 9.16 5.32
N GLY A 120 10.90 9.72 5.79
CA GLY A 120 10.85 10.55 6.99
C GLY A 120 11.55 10.00 8.25
N PRO A 121 11.42 8.71 8.61
CA PRO A 121 12.13 8.14 9.76
C PRO A 121 13.66 8.09 9.63
N PHE A 122 14.19 8.24 8.41
CA PHE A 122 15.62 8.12 8.10
C PHE A 122 16.22 9.42 7.55
N GLU A 123 15.40 10.46 7.35
CA GLU A 123 15.87 11.81 7.03
C GLU A 123 16.24 12.53 8.34
N CYS A 124 17.53 12.80 8.52
CA CYS A 124 18.09 13.65 9.57
C CYS A 124 18.70 14.91 8.94
#